data_AF-A0A150VM40-F1
#
_entry.id   AF-A0A150VM40-F1
#
_cell.length_a   1.000
_cell.length_b   1.000
_cell.length_c   1.000
_cell.angle_alpha   90.00
_cell.angle_beta   90.00
_cell.angle_gamma   90.00
#
_symmetry.space_group_name_H-M   'P 1'
#
loop_
_entity.id
_entity.type
_entity.pdbx_description
1 polymer ?
#
loop_
_entity_poly.entity_id
_entity_poly.type
_entity_poly.pdbx_seq_one_letter_code
_entity_poly.pdbx_strand_id
1 'polypeptide(L)'
;MSTSLRHRLRGPAVACLAASCALLLAACGSEQKETTTTSARIAPAQTTATGGPTATGSASASPSGSASPRLTDDQAERQRLVPATKVTWDKAVQTAVATVPQGKLVETELAWAPPNATASGSATASASPSVSPGASASASPSEGAGARTPAWHTSVATADGTLHDVWVDGVSGKVISDRPDADQDAEDKQELADRLKRTTVTPEQAVQTATQDDKGTVTAVELDDDAWSVDVVDTSSWDKTTYEVSTTERRVLRQEVDRD
;
A
#
# COMPACT_ATOMS: atom_id res chain seq x y z
N MET A 1 0.26 -0.01 -11.87
CA MET A 1 0.83 -1.38 -12.01
C MET A 1 0.83 -1.95 -10.60
N SER A 2 -0.12 -2.82 -10.21
CA SER A 2 -0.20 -3.32 -8.83
C SER A 2 1.09 -4.00 -8.42
N THR A 3 1.88 -3.33 -7.60
CA THR A 3 2.88 -3.95 -6.75
C THR A 3 2.11 -4.73 -5.69
N SER A 4 1.63 -5.92 -6.07
CA SER A 4 1.36 -6.99 -5.12
C SER A 4 2.72 -7.27 -4.48
N LEU A 5 2.96 -6.64 -3.34
CA LEU A 5 4.12 -6.87 -2.51
C LEU A 5 3.92 -8.24 -1.85
N ARG A 6 3.99 -9.29 -2.68
CA ARG A 6 4.20 -10.65 -2.22
C ARG A 6 5.58 -10.64 -1.59
N HIS A 7 5.65 -10.33 -0.31
CA HIS A 7 6.82 -10.56 0.49
C HIS A 7 7.07 -12.07 0.52
N ARG A 8 7.83 -12.55 -0.48
CA ARG A 8 8.46 -13.85 -0.41
C ARG A 8 9.47 -13.79 0.71
N LEU A 9 9.15 -14.37 1.86
CA LEU A 9 10.16 -14.72 2.85
C LEU A 9 11.17 -15.67 2.18
N ARG A 10 12.35 -15.13 1.84
CA ARG A 10 13.56 -15.89 1.54
C ARG A 10 14.60 -15.50 2.58
N GLY A 11 14.94 -16.45 3.45
CA GLY A 11 15.93 -16.31 4.54
C GLY A 11 17.37 -16.09 4.08
N PRO A 12 18.35 -16.19 5.00
CA PRO A 12 18.74 -17.53 5.46
C PRO A 12 19.00 -17.66 6.97
N ALA A 13 18.84 -18.90 7.43
CA ALA A 13 19.33 -19.40 8.70
C ALA A 13 20.85 -19.18 8.85
N VAL A 14 21.26 -18.55 9.96
CA VAL A 14 22.62 -18.64 10.48
C VAL A 14 22.50 -19.15 11.92
N ALA A 15 22.72 -20.46 12.06
CA ALA A 15 23.04 -21.06 13.34
C ALA A 15 24.52 -20.79 13.64
N CYS A 16 24.81 -20.07 14.73
CA CYS A 16 26.14 -20.04 15.34
C CYS A 16 26.02 -20.07 16.88
N LEU A 17 26.76 -21.00 17.47
CA LEU A 17 26.78 -21.37 18.87
C LEU A 17 27.23 -20.23 19.80
N ALA A 18 26.74 -20.34 21.05
CA ALA A 18 27.14 -19.58 22.21
C ALA A 18 28.67 -19.59 22.47
N ALA A 19 29.18 -18.45 22.95
CA ALA A 19 30.33 -18.39 23.85
C ALA A 19 30.29 -17.10 24.68
N SER A 20 30.09 -17.27 25.97
CA SER A 20 30.12 -16.26 27.03
C SER A 20 31.52 -15.66 27.21
N CYS A 21 31.61 -14.36 27.51
CA CYS A 21 32.66 -13.78 28.34
C CYS A 21 32.20 -12.45 28.96
N ALA A 22 32.12 -12.42 30.28
CA ALA A 22 32.01 -11.20 31.08
C ALA A 22 33.42 -10.66 31.38
N LEU A 23 33.58 -9.33 31.43
CA LEU A 23 34.19 -8.53 32.52
C LEU A 23 34.63 -7.12 32.07
N LEU A 24 34.00 -6.12 32.72
CA LEU A 24 34.44 -4.79 33.22
C LEU A 24 35.74 -4.13 32.72
N LEU A 25 35.67 -2.79 32.52
CA LEU A 25 36.56 -1.69 33.00
C LEU A 25 35.93 -0.33 32.53
N ALA A 26 35.54 0.60 33.41
CA ALA A 26 36.27 1.83 33.85
C ALA A 26 36.78 2.71 32.69
N ALA A 27 36.83 4.05 32.67
CA ALA A 27 36.41 5.20 33.48
C ALA A 27 36.96 6.47 32.74
N CYS A 28 36.31 7.65 32.85
CA CYS A 28 36.79 9.02 32.50
C CYS A 28 37.30 9.25 31.05
N GLY A 29 37.34 10.44 30.45
CA GLY A 29 37.16 11.82 30.88
C GLY A 29 37.41 12.72 29.66
N SER A 30 36.95 13.96 29.75
CA SER A 30 36.93 15.03 28.75
C SER A 30 38.30 15.43 28.21
N GLU A 31 38.38 15.93 26.96
CA GLU A 31 39.41 16.91 26.57
C GLU A 31 39.04 17.68 25.29
N GLN A 32 39.12 19.01 25.40
CA GLN A 32 38.93 20.00 24.33
C GLN A 32 40.21 20.19 23.51
N LYS A 33 40.09 20.65 22.27
CA LYS A 33 40.84 21.84 21.85
C LYS A 33 40.28 22.51 20.58
N GLU A 34 39.96 23.78 20.76
CA GLU A 34 39.60 24.75 19.74
C GLU A 34 40.81 25.25 18.90
N THR A 35 40.46 25.93 17.81
CA THR A 35 41.01 27.25 17.36
C THR A 35 42.27 27.35 16.46
N THR A 36 41.99 27.75 15.20
CA THR A 36 42.33 29.07 14.59
C THR A 36 43.48 29.16 13.56
N THR A 37 43.13 29.92 12.49
CA THR A 37 43.95 30.89 11.71
C THR A 37 44.39 30.39 10.33
N THR A 38 43.83 30.84 9.20
CA THR A 38 43.81 32.17 8.53
C THR A 38 45.10 32.56 7.76
N SER A 39 44.88 32.75 6.45
CA SER A 39 45.51 33.66 5.45
C SER A 39 46.96 33.52 5.00
N ALA A 40 47.14 33.54 3.66
CA ALA A 40 47.89 34.59 2.96
C ALA A 40 47.54 34.68 1.45
N ARG A 41 47.43 35.93 0.95
CA ARG A 41 47.30 36.40 -0.45
C ARG A 41 48.64 36.21 -1.22
N ILE A 42 48.76 36.31 -2.55
CA ILE A 42 48.81 37.52 -3.42
C ILE A 42 49.03 37.07 -4.90
N ALA A 43 48.48 37.79 -5.89
CA ALA A 43 48.67 37.65 -7.36
C ALA A 43 49.85 38.51 -7.90
N PRO A 44 50.31 38.43 -9.19
CA PRO A 44 49.67 39.23 -10.28
C PRO A 44 49.85 38.79 -11.79
N ALA A 45 49.05 39.45 -12.65
CA ALA A 45 49.21 39.89 -14.08
C ALA A 45 49.36 38.87 -15.26
N GLN A 46 48.38 38.78 -16.20
CA GLN A 46 48.11 39.53 -17.47
C GLN A 46 48.74 38.94 -18.75
N THR A 47 47.94 38.52 -19.75
CA THR A 47 47.98 39.01 -21.15
C THR A 47 46.76 38.54 -21.99
N THR A 48 46.48 39.34 -23.03
CA THR A 48 45.33 39.49 -23.94
C THR A 48 45.12 38.42 -25.03
N ALA A 49 43.89 38.22 -25.51
CA ALA A 49 43.58 38.06 -26.94
C ALA A 49 42.07 38.23 -27.29
N THR A 50 41.87 38.85 -28.44
CA THR A 50 40.66 39.35 -29.14
C THR A 50 39.83 38.27 -29.85
N GLY A 51 38.50 38.48 -29.98
CA GLY A 51 37.70 37.89 -31.07
C GLY A 51 36.19 37.74 -30.82
N GLY A 52 35.37 38.65 -31.38
CA GLY A 52 33.97 38.36 -31.77
C GLY A 52 33.93 37.92 -33.25
N PRO A 53 32.87 37.24 -33.76
CA PRO A 53 31.58 37.91 -33.98
C PRO A 53 30.30 37.04 -33.82
N THR A 54 29.19 37.77 -33.68
CA THR A 54 27.83 37.55 -34.21
C THR A 54 27.31 36.12 -34.48
N ALA A 55 26.26 35.71 -33.76
CA ALA A 55 25.25 34.78 -34.25
C ALA A 55 23.84 35.19 -33.78
N THR A 56 23.05 35.64 -34.75
CA THR A 56 21.60 35.82 -34.69
C THR A 56 20.93 34.47 -34.45
N GLY A 57 20.41 34.24 -33.24
CA GLY A 57 19.51 33.13 -32.95
C GLY A 57 18.08 33.63 -32.83
N SER A 58 17.25 33.37 -33.85
CA SER A 58 15.79 33.47 -33.72
C SER A 58 15.32 32.43 -32.71
N ALA A 59 15.08 32.86 -31.47
CA ALA A 59 14.26 32.08 -30.54
C ALA A 59 12.80 32.22 -30.96
N SER A 60 12.37 31.32 -31.85
CA SER A 60 10.94 31.07 -32.06
C SER A 60 10.42 30.38 -30.80
N ALA A 61 9.92 31.17 -29.86
CA ALA A 61 9.22 30.69 -28.69
C ALA A 61 7.97 29.92 -29.17
N SER A 62 8.08 28.59 -29.22
CA SER A 62 6.90 27.74 -29.32
C SER A 62 6.12 27.86 -28.00
N PRO A 63 4.79 27.99 -28.05
CA PRO A 63 4.01 28.30 -26.87
C PRO A 63 4.14 27.16 -25.87
N SER A 64 4.58 27.53 -24.66
CA SER A 64 4.37 26.74 -23.46
C SER A 64 2.86 26.66 -23.25
N GLY A 65 2.24 25.67 -23.90
CA GLY A 65 0.89 25.26 -23.56
C GLY A 65 0.95 24.72 -22.15
N SER A 66 0.25 25.36 -21.22
CA SER A 66 -0.05 24.80 -19.91
C SER A 66 -0.68 23.43 -20.10
N ALA A 67 0.16 22.39 -20.09
CA ALA A 67 -0.30 21.05 -19.83
C ALA A 67 -0.78 21.09 -18.38
N SER A 68 -2.08 21.01 -18.16
CA SER A 68 -2.58 20.56 -16.87
C SER A 68 -1.81 19.29 -16.51
N PRO A 69 -1.27 19.17 -15.29
CA PRO A 69 -0.59 17.95 -14.89
C PRO A 69 -1.56 16.80 -15.13
N ARG A 70 -1.13 15.83 -15.94
CA ARG A 70 -1.89 14.59 -16.12
C ARG A 70 -1.70 13.80 -14.84
N LEU A 71 -2.80 13.24 -14.33
CA LEU A 71 -2.71 12.25 -13.26
C LEU A 71 -1.81 11.12 -13.71
N THR A 72 -1.05 10.60 -12.77
CA THR A 72 -0.34 9.32 -12.91
C THR A 72 -1.34 8.16 -13.03
N ASP A 73 -0.84 6.97 -13.37
CA ASP A 73 -1.71 5.80 -13.54
C ASP A 73 -2.40 5.41 -12.22
N ASP A 74 -1.68 5.46 -11.08
CA ASP A 74 -2.23 5.05 -9.79
C ASP A 74 -3.19 6.12 -9.24
N GLN A 75 -2.92 7.42 -9.47
CA GLN A 75 -3.90 8.49 -9.22
C GLN A 75 -5.17 8.32 -10.06
N ALA A 76 -5.02 8.02 -11.36
CA ALA A 76 -6.15 7.83 -12.27
C ALA A 76 -6.99 6.59 -11.88
N GLU A 77 -6.34 5.54 -11.37
CA GLU A 77 -7.01 4.36 -10.82
C GLU A 77 -7.83 4.72 -9.57
N ARG A 78 -7.21 5.39 -8.59
CA ARG A 78 -7.88 5.82 -7.36
C ARG A 78 -9.04 6.78 -7.65
N GLN A 79 -8.87 7.70 -8.61
CA GLN A 79 -9.92 8.61 -9.07
C GLN A 79 -11.16 7.88 -9.62
N ARG A 80 -10.98 6.69 -10.21
CA ARG A 80 -12.10 5.89 -10.71
C ARG A 80 -12.68 5.00 -9.62
N LEU A 81 -11.84 4.45 -8.76
CA LEU A 81 -12.20 3.42 -7.79
C LEU A 81 -12.89 4.01 -6.55
N VAL A 82 -12.32 5.06 -5.95
CA VAL A 82 -12.82 5.64 -4.70
C VAL A 82 -14.24 6.20 -4.87
N PRO A 83 -14.56 7.03 -5.88
CA PRO A 83 -15.92 7.56 -6.04
C PRO A 83 -16.96 6.52 -6.47
N ALA A 84 -16.54 5.40 -7.07
CA ALA A 84 -17.44 4.31 -7.44
C ALA A 84 -17.88 3.47 -6.23
N THR A 85 -17.16 3.57 -5.12
CA THR A 85 -17.35 2.79 -3.90
C THR A 85 -18.33 3.49 -2.97
N LYS A 86 -19.33 2.76 -2.47
CA LYS A 86 -20.33 3.27 -1.51
C LYS A 86 -20.15 2.70 -0.11
N VAL A 87 -19.59 1.50 -0.02
CA VAL A 87 -19.32 0.80 1.22
C VAL A 87 -17.99 1.27 1.76
N THR A 88 -17.96 1.77 2.99
CA THR A 88 -16.74 2.19 3.67
C THR A 88 -15.97 0.98 4.20
N TRP A 89 -14.67 1.18 4.48
CA TRP A 89 -13.79 0.13 4.98
C TRP A 89 -14.37 -0.58 6.22
N ASP A 90 -14.93 0.16 7.18
CA ASP A 90 -15.47 -0.39 8.44
C ASP A 90 -16.66 -1.33 8.19
N LYS A 91 -17.49 -1.02 7.19
CA LYS A 91 -18.63 -1.85 6.80
C LYS A 91 -18.20 -3.09 6.05
N ALA A 92 -17.17 -2.98 5.20
CA ALA A 92 -16.58 -4.12 4.53
C ALA A 92 -15.95 -5.09 5.54
N VAL A 93 -15.12 -4.58 6.45
CA VAL A 93 -14.49 -5.36 7.53
C VAL A 93 -15.54 -6.03 8.42
N GLN A 94 -16.58 -5.30 8.83
CA GLN A 94 -17.67 -5.88 9.62
C GLN A 94 -18.33 -7.06 8.89
N THR A 95 -18.56 -6.94 7.59
CA THR A 95 -19.17 -7.99 6.77
C THR A 95 -18.24 -9.20 6.63
N ALA A 96 -16.97 -8.96 6.33
CA ALA A 96 -15.98 -10.00 6.15
C ALA A 96 -15.72 -10.78 7.45
N VAL A 97 -15.51 -10.09 8.57
CA VAL A 97 -15.31 -10.70 9.88
C VAL A 97 -16.53 -11.50 10.34
N ALA A 98 -17.75 -11.06 10.01
CA ALA A 98 -18.96 -11.83 10.31
C ALA A 98 -19.07 -13.14 9.50
N THR A 99 -18.34 -13.25 8.38
CA THR A 99 -18.33 -14.45 7.53
C THR A 99 -17.42 -15.54 8.11
N VAL A 100 -16.33 -15.15 8.78
CA VAL A 100 -15.34 -16.07 9.36
C VAL A 100 -15.55 -16.17 10.87
N PRO A 101 -15.97 -17.34 11.42
CA PRO A 101 -16.24 -17.49 12.85
C PRO A 101 -15.03 -17.09 13.70
N GLN A 102 -15.23 -16.14 14.63
CA GLN A 102 -14.17 -15.59 15.49
C GLN A 102 -12.99 -14.96 14.73
N GLY A 103 -13.20 -14.59 13.46
CA GLY A 103 -12.20 -13.96 12.62
C GLY A 103 -11.74 -12.60 13.18
N LYS A 104 -10.49 -12.26 12.88
CA LYS A 104 -9.88 -10.95 13.14
C LYS A 104 -9.38 -10.38 11.83
N LEU A 105 -9.53 -9.08 11.64
CA LEU A 105 -8.96 -8.39 10.49
C LEU A 105 -7.43 -8.57 10.49
N VAL A 106 -6.90 -8.92 9.33
CA VAL A 106 -5.46 -8.84 9.01
C VAL A 106 -5.26 -7.73 8.01
N GLU A 107 -6.09 -7.69 6.97
CA GLU A 107 -5.95 -6.72 5.89
C GLU A 107 -7.33 -6.37 5.34
N THR A 108 -7.53 -5.13 4.94
CA THR A 108 -8.57 -4.77 3.99
C THR A 108 -8.01 -3.75 3.01
N GLU A 109 -8.24 -3.96 1.71
CA GLU A 109 -7.85 -3.04 0.65
C GLU A 109 -9.02 -2.84 -0.33
N LEU A 110 -9.21 -1.59 -0.77
CA LEU A 110 -10.13 -1.25 -1.84
C LEU A 110 -9.47 -1.53 -3.20
N ALA A 111 -10.07 -2.42 -3.98
CA ALA A 111 -9.57 -2.84 -5.29
C ALA A 111 -10.69 -2.99 -6.33
N TRP A 112 -10.34 -3.21 -7.59
CA TRP A 112 -11.29 -3.73 -8.57
C TRP A 112 -11.47 -5.24 -8.35
N ALA A 113 -12.71 -5.71 -8.29
CA ALA A 113 -13.01 -7.12 -8.17
C ALA A 113 -12.36 -7.93 -9.30
N PRO A 114 -11.88 -9.16 -9.04
CA PRO A 114 -11.28 -9.98 -10.07
C PRO A 114 -12.29 -10.31 -11.19
N PRO A 115 -11.85 -10.55 -12.43
CA PRO A 115 -12.71 -10.64 -13.62
C PRO A 115 -13.75 -11.78 -13.64
N ASN A 116 -13.77 -12.64 -12.61
CA ASN A 116 -14.76 -13.70 -12.44
C ASN A 116 -15.44 -13.68 -11.05
N ALA A 117 -15.37 -12.54 -10.36
CA ALA A 117 -16.02 -12.36 -9.07
C ALA A 117 -17.50 -12.01 -9.31
N THR A 118 -18.41 -12.92 -8.95
CA THR A 118 -19.86 -12.64 -8.96
C THR A 118 -20.37 -12.76 -7.53
N ALA A 119 -21.16 -11.78 -7.08
CA ALA A 119 -21.76 -11.79 -5.75
C ALA A 119 -22.40 -13.16 -5.45
N SER A 120 -21.85 -13.90 -4.49
CA SER A 120 -22.40 -15.18 -4.05
C SER A 120 -23.74 -14.91 -3.37
N GLY A 121 -24.82 -14.96 -4.15
CA GLY A 121 -26.14 -14.50 -3.73
C GLY A 121 -27.06 -13.99 -4.85
N SER A 122 -26.60 -13.89 -6.10
CA SER A 122 -27.53 -13.73 -7.23
C SER A 122 -28.30 -15.03 -7.43
N ALA A 123 -29.58 -14.99 -7.07
CA ALA A 123 -30.55 -16.04 -7.33
C ALA A 123 -30.40 -16.56 -8.76
N THR A 124 -30.51 -17.89 -8.87
CA THR A 124 -30.53 -18.65 -10.11
C THR A 124 -31.59 -18.10 -11.07
N ALA A 125 -31.21 -17.16 -11.94
CA ALA A 125 -31.87 -17.03 -13.24
C ALA A 125 -31.22 -18.10 -14.13
N SER A 126 -31.76 -19.31 -14.06
CA SER A 126 -31.50 -20.35 -15.04
C SER A 126 -32.09 -19.88 -16.37
N ALA A 127 -31.30 -19.11 -17.12
CA ALA A 127 -31.48 -18.98 -18.54
C ALA A 127 -30.38 -19.84 -19.17
N SER A 128 -30.72 -21.05 -19.60
CA SER A 128 -29.91 -21.81 -20.53
C SER A 128 -29.95 -21.11 -21.89
N PRO A 129 -28.83 -20.60 -22.45
CA PRO A 129 -28.70 -20.55 -23.88
C PRO A 129 -28.17 -21.92 -24.32
N SER A 130 -29.05 -22.71 -24.94
CA SER A 130 -28.60 -23.83 -25.76
C SER A 130 -27.93 -23.23 -27.00
N VAL A 131 -26.60 -23.30 -27.08
CA VAL A 131 -25.86 -23.10 -28.33
C VAL A 131 -24.90 -24.26 -28.53
N SER A 132 -25.09 -24.97 -29.64
CA SER A 132 -24.22 -26.06 -30.11
C SER A 132 -22.83 -25.54 -30.51
N PRO A 133 -21.78 -26.38 -30.45
CA PRO A 133 -20.40 -25.95 -30.68
C PRO A 133 -20.10 -25.91 -32.18
N GLY A 134 -19.72 -24.74 -32.69
CA GLY A 134 -19.50 -24.59 -34.13
C GLY A 134 -18.92 -23.25 -34.55
N ALA A 135 -17.92 -22.72 -33.84
CA ALA A 135 -17.00 -21.73 -34.39
C ALA A 135 -15.79 -21.59 -33.48
N SER A 136 -14.64 -22.09 -33.95
CA SER A 136 -13.34 -21.70 -33.41
C SER A 136 -13.10 -20.24 -33.81
N ALA A 137 -13.47 -19.31 -32.93
CA ALA A 137 -13.02 -17.93 -33.01
C ALA A 137 -11.93 -17.76 -31.96
N SER A 138 -10.69 -17.67 -32.44
CA SER A 138 -9.58 -17.15 -31.68
C SER A 138 -9.86 -15.67 -31.38
N ALA A 139 -10.58 -15.43 -30.29
CA ALA A 139 -10.76 -14.09 -29.75
C ALA A 139 -9.51 -13.77 -28.94
N SER A 140 -8.61 -12.98 -29.53
CA SER A 140 -7.66 -12.19 -28.74
C SER A 140 -8.45 -11.36 -27.72
N PRO A 141 -8.14 -11.41 -26.41
CA PRO A 141 -8.75 -10.51 -25.47
C PRO A 141 -8.12 -9.14 -25.70
N SER A 142 -8.70 -8.35 -26.59
CA SER A 142 -8.62 -6.90 -26.42
C SER A 142 -9.37 -6.61 -25.13
N GLU A 143 -8.64 -6.22 -24.08
CA GLU A 143 -9.19 -5.74 -22.82
C GLU A 143 -10.01 -4.46 -23.07
N GLY A 144 -11.20 -4.62 -23.63
CA GLY A 144 -12.25 -3.64 -23.53
C GLY A 144 -12.58 -3.52 -22.06
N ALA A 145 -12.55 -2.30 -21.54
CA ALA A 145 -13.00 -1.95 -20.20
C ALA A 145 -14.46 -2.37 -20.02
N GLY A 146 -14.70 -3.66 -19.72
CA GLY A 146 -15.91 -4.09 -19.05
C GLY A 146 -16.05 -3.29 -17.76
N ALA A 147 -17.29 -3.02 -17.34
CA ALA A 147 -17.53 -2.36 -16.07
C ALA A 147 -16.85 -3.17 -14.95
N ARG A 148 -15.75 -2.65 -14.40
CA ARG A 148 -15.09 -3.23 -13.25
C ARG A 148 -15.92 -2.88 -12.02
N THR A 149 -16.16 -3.87 -11.17
CA THR A 149 -16.91 -3.67 -9.92
C THR A 149 -15.94 -3.27 -8.82
N PRO A 150 -16.14 -2.15 -8.11
CA PRO A 150 -15.32 -1.82 -6.95
C PRO A 150 -15.62 -2.84 -5.84
N ALA A 151 -14.58 -3.33 -5.17
CA ALA A 151 -14.71 -4.31 -4.10
C ALA A 151 -13.63 -4.13 -3.05
N TRP A 152 -13.94 -4.56 -1.84
CA TRP A 152 -12.98 -4.69 -0.76
C TRP A 152 -12.44 -6.12 -0.77
N HIS A 153 -11.12 -6.28 -0.87
CA HIS A 153 -10.45 -7.53 -0.55
C HIS A 153 -10.08 -7.46 0.93
N THR A 154 -10.60 -8.38 1.73
CA THR A 154 -10.39 -8.42 3.17
C THR A 154 -9.84 -9.78 3.58
N SER A 155 -8.64 -9.77 4.16
CA SER A 155 -8.01 -10.94 4.74
C SER A 155 -8.39 -11.03 6.21
N VAL A 156 -9.02 -12.14 6.60
CA VAL A 156 -9.51 -12.39 7.97
C VAL A 156 -8.87 -13.67 8.50
N ALA A 157 -8.26 -13.60 9.68
CA ALA A 157 -7.62 -14.76 10.30
C ALA A 157 -8.40 -15.28 11.50
N THR A 158 -8.49 -16.60 11.62
CA THR A 158 -8.94 -17.28 12.83
C THR A 158 -7.84 -17.28 13.90
N ALA A 159 -8.17 -17.68 15.14
CA ALA A 159 -7.25 -17.61 16.27
C ALA A 159 -6.01 -18.53 16.15
N ASP A 160 -6.08 -19.57 15.32
CA ASP A 160 -4.96 -20.46 14.96
C ASP A 160 -4.13 -19.90 13.79
N GLY A 161 -4.49 -18.74 13.25
CA GLY A 161 -3.81 -18.07 12.14
C GLY A 161 -4.21 -18.55 10.75
N THR A 162 -5.25 -19.39 10.61
CA THR A 162 -5.77 -19.73 9.28
C THR A 162 -6.37 -18.48 8.63
N LEU A 163 -5.83 -18.09 7.47
CA LEU A 163 -6.25 -16.91 6.73
C LEU A 163 -7.42 -17.21 5.79
N HIS A 164 -8.35 -16.27 5.66
CA HIS A 164 -9.45 -16.28 4.71
C HIS A 164 -9.41 -15.01 3.85
N ASP A 165 -9.47 -15.17 2.54
CA ASP A 165 -9.67 -14.10 1.57
C ASP A 165 -11.17 -13.90 1.34
N VAL A 166 -11.69 -12.77 1.83
CA VAL A 166 -13.08 -12.37 1.66
C VAL A 166 -13.16 -11.17 0.72
N TRP A 167 -13.87 -11.31 -0.39
CA TRP A 167 -14.19 -10.19 -1.27
C TRP A 167 -15.59 -9.67 -0.91
N VAL A 168 -15.71 -8.38 -0.64
CA VAL A 168 -16.98 -7.70 -0.36
C VAL A 168 -17.26 -6.66 -1.43
N ASP A 169 -18.44 -6.70 -2.03
CA ASP A 169 -18.85 -5.76 -3.07
C ASP A 169 -18.88 -4.32 -2.52
N GLY A 170 -18.12 -3.43 -3.15
CA GLY A 170 -17.91 -2.05 -2.70
C GLY A 170 -19.13 -1.15 -2.91
N VAL A 171 -20.18 -1.62 -3.57
CA VAL A 171 -21.42 -0.86 -3.82
C VAL A 171 -22.55 -1.31 -2.89
N SER A 172 -22.72 -2.62 -2.73
CA SER A 172 -23.83 -3.26 -2.04
C SER A 172 -23.47 -3.81 -0.65
N GLY A 173 -22.18 -4.01 -0.37
CA GLY A 173 -21.68 -4.56 0.88
C GLY A 173 -21.93 -6.06 1.01
N LYS A 174 -22.26 -6.76 -0.08
CA LYS A 174 -22.47 -8.21 -0.07
C LYS A 174 -21.17 -8.95 -0.28
N VAL A 175 -21.01 -10.09 0.39
CA VAL A 175 -19.90 -11.01 0.14
C VAL A 175 -19.96 -11.52 -1.30
N ILE A 176 -18.86 -11.34 -2.03
CA ILE A 176 -18.63 -11.87 -3.35
C ILE A 176 -18.05 -13.27 -3.27
N SER A 177 -17.02 -13.46 -2.46
CA SER A 177 -16.41 -14.75 -2.19
C SER A 177 -15.79 -14.76 -0.80
N ASP A 178 -15.70 -15.94 -0.22
CA ASP A 178 -14.91 -16.25 0.98
C ASP A 178 -14.18 -17.56 0.67
N ARG A 179 -12.86 -17.57 0.83
CA ARG A 179 -12.03 -18.75 0.61
C ARG A 179 -10.91 -18.77 1.65
N PRO A 180 -10.65 -19.91 2.30
CA PRO A 180 -9.41 -20.04 3.06
C PRO A 180 -8.22 -19.93 2.10
N ASP A 181 -7.12 -19.35 2.58
CA ASP A 181 -5.85 -19.42 1.88
C ASP A 181 -5.33 -20.87 1.95
N ALA A 182 -5.32 -21.53 0.78
CA ALA A 182 -4.92 -22.92 0.65
C ALA A 182 -3.40 -23.10 0.59
N ASP A 183 -2.65 -22.02 0.34
CA ASP A 183 -1.20 -22.04 0.18
C ASP A 183 -0.47 -21.76 1.50
N GLN A 184 -1.20 -21.43 2.58
CA GLN A 184 -0.65 -21.13 3.90
C GLN A 184 -0.13 -22.37 4.62
N ASP A 185 1.17 -22.39 4.96
CA ASP A 185 1.79 -23.46 5.72
C ASP A 185 1.61 -23.32 7.24
N ALA A 186 2.12 -24.29 8.01
CA ALA A 186 1.91 -24.32 9.46
C ALA A 186 2.69 -23.22 10.19
N GLU A 187 3.87 -22.89 9.68
CA GLU A 187 4.74 -21.84 10.17
C GLU A 187 4.10 -20.47 9.96
N ASP A 188 3.55 -20.19 8.77
CA ASP A 188 2.84 -18.95 8.44
C ASP A 188 1.62 -18.75 9.35
N LYS A 189 0.85 -19.83 9.60
CA LYS A 189 -0.29 -19.80 10.54
C LYS A 189 0.15 -19.46 11.95
N GLN A 190 1.22 -20.10 12.42
CA GLN A 190 1.73 -19.85 13.76
C GLN A 190 2.22 -18.41 13.91
N GLU A 191 2.97 -17.89 12.93
CA GLU A 191 3.46 -16.52 12.92
C GLU A 191 2.30 -15.53 13.01
N LEU A 192 1.27 -15.70 12.17
CA LEU A 192 0.10 -14.84 12.16
C LEU A 192 -0.68 -14.92 13.47
N ALA A 193 -0.88 -16.12 14.01
CA ALA A 193 -1.55 -16.31 15.30
C ALA A 193 -0.80 -15.58 16.44
N ASP A 194 0.52 -15.63 16.44
CA ASP A 194 1.33 -14.96 17.46
C ASP A 194 1.35 -13.43 17.26
N ARG A 195 1.37 -12.94 16.01
CA ARG A 195 1.21 -11.51 15.68
C ARG A 195 -0.14 -10.97 16.18
N LEU A 196 -1.23 -11.71 15.94
CA LEU A 196 -2.57 -11.34 16.42
C LEU A 196 -2.66 -11.32 17.95
N LYS A 197 -1.96 -12.21 18.66
CA LYS A 197 -1.93 -12.21 20.14
C LYS A 197 -1.15 -11.03 20.74
N ARG A 198 -0.10 -10.56 20.05
CA ARG A 198 0.72 -9.42 20.51
C ARG A 198 0.04 -8.07 20.25
N THR A 199 -0.87 -8.01 19.28
CA THR A 199 -1.56 -6.78 18.87
C THR A 199 -2.61 -6.36 19.90
N THR A 200 -2.47 -5.16 20.47
CA THR A 200 -3.41 -4.59 21.46
C THR A 200 -4.21 -3.42 20.92
N VAL A 201 -3.68 -2.70 19.93
CA VAL A 201 -4.37 -1.64 19.19
C VAL A 201 -5.23 -2.30 18.12
N THR A 202 -6.52 -1.96 18.10
CA THR A 202 -7.46 -2.48 17.08
C THR A 202 -7.33 -1.69 15.78
N PRO A 203 -7.75 -2.25 14.62
CA PRO A 203 -7.70 -1.51 13.35
C PRO A 203 -8.51 -0.21 13.40
N GLU A 204 -9.64 -0.16 14.11
CA GLU A 204 -10.42 1.07 14.28
C GLU A 204 -9.65 2.14 15.06
N GLN A 205 -8.90 1.73 16.09
CA GLN A 205 -8.05 2.64 16.85
C GLN A 205 -6.86 3.11 16.02
N ALA A 206 -6.30 2.24 15.18
CA ALA A 206 -5.24 2.61 14.26
C ALA A 206 -5.72 3.63 13.24
N VAL A 207 -6.85 3.39 12.58
CA VAL A 207 -7.47 4.34 11.65
C VAL A 207 -7.77 5.67 12.35
N GLN A 208 -8.38 5.65 13.54
CA GLN A 208 -8.64 6.87 14.30
C GLN A 208 -7.34 7.64 14.62
N THR A 209 -6.25 6.93 14.91
CA THR A 209 -4.94 7.51 15.21
C THR A 209 -4.28 8.07 13.96
N ALA A 210 -4.43 7.43 12.81
CA ALA A 210 -3.90 7.84 11.52
C ALA A 210 -4.64 9.06 10.95
N THR A 211 -5.97 9.05 10.97
CA THR A 211 -6.76 10.05 10.24
C THR A 211 -7.03 11.33 11.02
N GLN A 212 -6.85 11.36 12.35
CA GLN A 212 -7.11 12.51 13.25
C GLN A 212 -8.06 13.60 12.68
N ASP A 213 -7.56 14.82 12.46
CA ASP A 213 -8.31 15.95 11.87
C ASP A 213 -8.38 15.90 10.34
N ASP A 214 -7.56 15.06 9.71
CA ASP A 214 -7.45 14.92 8.26
C ASP A 214 -8.75 14.41 7.63
N LYS A 215 -9.04 14.91 6.43
CA LYS A 215 -10.26 14.61 5.67
C LYS A 215 -9.86 13.79 4.44
N GLY A 216 -9.56 12.51 4.64
CA GLY A 216 -9.26 11.59 3.56
C GLY A 216 -10.17 10.36 3.57
N THR A 217 -10.11 9.58 2.49
CA THR A 217 -10.81 8.30 2.39
C THR A 217 -9.86 7.17 2.71
N VAL A 218 -10.13 6.38 3.74
CA VAL A 218 -9.37 5.16 4.03
C VAL A 218 -9.60 4.17 2.89
N THR A 219 -8.52 3.72 2.26
CA THR A 219 -8.54 2.73 1.17
C THR A 219 -7.85 1.43 1.53
N ALA A 220 -6.99 1.42 2.56
CA ALA A 220 -6.46 0.18 3.10
C ALA A 220 -6.19 0.25 4.61
N VAL A 221 -6.28 -0.89 5.28
CA VAL A 221 -5.83 -1.11 6.66
C VAL A 221 -5.21 -2.50 6.73
N GLU A 222 -3.91 -2.59 7.02
CA GLU A 222 -3.14 -3.84 7.00
C GLU A 222 -2.33 -4.02 8.29
N LEU A 223 -2.32 -5.23 8.83
CA LEU A 223 -1.52 -5.62 9.98
C LEU A 223 -0.16 -6.13 9.51
N ASP A 224 0.88 -5.33 9.78
CA ASP A 224 2.29 -5.71 9.67
C ASP A 224 2.83 -6.13 11.06
N ASP A 225 4.13 -6.42 11.15
CA ASP A 225 4.78 -7.01 12.31
C ASP A 225 4.64 -6.18 13.60
N ASP A 226 4.86 -4.86 13.51
CA ASP A 226 4.79 -3.93 14.63
C ASP A 226 3.85 -2.73 14.40
N ALA A 227 3.22 -2.67 13.23
CA ALA A 227 2.36 -1.57 12.81
C ALA A 227 1.07 -2.03 12.12
N TRP A 228 0.04 -1.20 12.23
CA TRP A 228 -1.06 -1.12 11.30
C TRP A 228 -0.69 -0.10 10.22
N SER A 229 -0.59 -0.53 8.98
CA SER A 229 -0.47 0.36 7.83
C SER A 229 -1.86 0.84 7.43
N VAL A 230 -2.07 2.15 7.37
CA VAL A 230 -3.36 2.78 7.04
C VAL A 230 -3.18 3.71 5.85
N ASP A 231 -3.78 3.34 4.73
CA ASP A 231 -3.76 4.15 3.51
C ASP A 231 -4.96 5.08 3.44
N VAL A 232 -4.67 6.37 3.27
CA VAL A 232 -5.66 7.45 3.22
C VAL A 232 -5.47 8.26 1.94
N VAL A 233 -6.53 8.33 1.13
CA VAL A 233 -6.53 9.09 -0.13
C VAL A 233 -7.15 10.47 0.06
N ASP A 234 -6.43 11.51 -0.35
CA ASP A 234 -6.98 12.85 -0.55
C ASP A 234 -7.68 12.90 -1.91
N THR A 235 -9.00 13.13 -1.94
CA THR A 235 -9.78 13.13 -3.19
C THR A 235 -9.62 14.41 -4.04
N SER A 236 -8.92 15.42 -3.51
CA SER A 236 -8.62 16.67 -4.23
C SER A 236 -7.34 16.58 -5.04
N SER A 237 -6.29 15.96 -4.50
CA SER A 237 -5.02 15.73 -5.21
C SER A 237 -4.91 14.32 -5.78
N TRP A 238 -5.68 13.38 -5.25
CA TRP A 238 -5.45 11.95 -5.41
C TRP A 238 -4.07 11.56 -4.90
N ASP A 239 -3.51 12.19 -3.86
CA ASP A 239 -2.32 11.64 -3.19
C ASP A 239 -2.73 10.57 -2.18
N LYS A 240 -1.87 9.58 -1.96
CA LYS A 240 -2.07 8.54 -0.93
C LYS A 240 -1.11 8.81 0.21
N THR A 241 -1.62 8.87 1.44
CA THR A 241 -0.79 8.91 2.64
C THR A 241 -0.89 7.58 3.34
N THR A 242 0.26 6.91 3.55
CA THR A 242 0.37 5.69 4.34
C THR A 242 0.84 6.06 5.74
N TYR A 243 0.05 5.73 6.74
CA TYR A 243 0.38 5.88 8.15
C TYR A 243 0.69 4.53 8.76
N GLU A 244 1.88 4.36 9.31
CA GLU A 244 2.21 3.21 10.15
C GLU A 244 1.88 3.54 11.59
N VAL A 245 0.90 2.87 12.19
CA VAL A 245 0.44 3.08 13.57
C VAL A 245 0.82 1.88 14.43
N SER A 246 1.45 2.09 15.58
CA SER A 246 1.91 0.96 16.39
C SER A 246 0.77 0.01 16.79
N THR A 247 1.03 -1.29 16.71
CA THR A 247 0.09 -2.35 17.14
C THR A 247 -0.04 -2.47 18.65
N THR A 248 0.84 -1.83 19.41
CA THR A 248 0.88 -1.90 20.89
C THR A 248 0.63 -0.57 21.58
N GLU A 249 0.85 0.55 20.87
CA GLU A 249 0.67 1.90 21.38
C GLU A 249 -0.11 2.77 20.38
N ARG A 250 -1.03 3.62 20.85
CA ARG A 250 -1.82 4.49 19.96
C ARG A 250 -1.02 5.70 19.49
N ARG A 251 -0.01 5.48 18.65
CA ARG A 251 0.81 6.52 18.05
C ARG A 251 1.22 6.16 16.61
N VAL A 252 1.34 7.19 15.78
CA VAL A 252 1.95 7.07 14.45
C VAL A 252 3.47 6.87 14.61
N LEU A 253 3.99 5.83 13.97
CA LEU A 253 5.41 5.50 13.88
C LEU A 253 6.05 6.14 12.64
N ARG A 254 5.34 6.14 11.53
CA ARG A 254 5.78 6.69 10.24
C ARG A 254 4.58 7.23 9.47
N GLN A 255 4.83 8.25 8.66
CA GLN A 255 3.90 8.77 7.67
C GLN A 255 4.66 8.97 6.35
N GLU A 256 4.11 8.46 5.26
CA GLU A 256 4.67 8.59 3.91
C GLU A 256 3.57 9.06 2.95
N VAL A 257 3.91 10.00 2.06
CA VAL A 257 2.97 10.52 1.06
C VAL A 257 3.46 10.11 -0.32
N ASP A 258 2.67 9.24 -0.96
CA ASP A 258 2.80 8.84 -2.34
C ASP A 258 2.02 9.82 -3.24
N ARG A 259 2.73 10.37 -4.22
CA ARG A 259 2.23 11.37 -5.18
C ARG A 259 2.15 10.82 -6.61
N ASP A 260 2.42 9.52 -6.75
CA ASP A 260 2.35 8.79 -8.00
C ASP A 260 0.99 8.07 -8.18
#